data_AF-A0A662N2C5-F1
#
_entry.id   AF-A0A662N2C5-F1
#
_cell.length_a   1.000
_cell.length_b   1.000
_cell.length_c   1.000
_cell.angle_alpha   90.00
_cell.angle_beta   90.00
_cell.angle_gamma   90.00
#
_symmetry.space_group_name_H-M   'P 1'
#
loop_
_entity.id
_entity.type
_entity.pdbx_description
1 polymer ?
#
loop_
_entity_poly.entity_id
_entity_poly.type
_entity_poly.pdbx_seq_one_letter_code
_entity_poly.pdbx_strand_id
1 'polypeptide(L)'
;MHWADYMAEKIIRERGDKEVYVVESGITPSGYVHIGNFRELFTAYIVGHALRDRGKKVRHIHMWDDYDRFRKVPKNVPKEWAQYLTMPVSEVPDPWGCHESYAAHFMELFEREVEKLGIEVDFLRASELYKSGEYANEVRLALEKGSKIMEVLNKFRDIAKQPHLEEDWQPVQIYCPKCRKEANFVEWDGEWSVKYKRPHCGSEGET
;
A
#
# COMPACT_ATOMS: atom_id res chain seq x y z
N MET A 1 6.35 22.80 25.39
CA MET A 1 6.03 21.44 24.91
C MET A 1 5.89 21.51 23.41
N HIS A 2 6.76 20.84 22.66
CA HIS A 2 6.70 20.80 21.19
C HIS A 2 5.56 19.88 20.74
N TRP A 3 5.02 20.01 19.53
CA TRP A 3 3.84 19.24 19.10
C TRP A 3 4.10 17.72 19.07
N ALA A 4 5.33 17.30 18.76
CA ALA A 4 5.72 15.88 18.75
C ALA A 4 5.71 15.28 20.17
N ASP A 5 6.13 16.05 21.18
CA ASP A 5 6.05 15.66 22.59
C ASP A 5 4.60 15.47 23.04
N TYR A 6 3.74 16.42 22.68
CA TYR A 6 2.31 16.32 22.96
C TYR A 6 1.71 15.06 22.33
N MET A 7 2.10 14.74 21.09
CA MET A 7 1.65 13.53 20.42
C MET A 7 2.16 12.25 21.11
N ALA A 8 3.42 12.21 21.54
CA ALA A 8 3.98 11.08 22.27
C ALA A 8 3.21 10.83 23.59
N GLU A 9 2.93 11.89 24.36
CA GLU A 9 2.14 11.78 25.60
C GLU A 9 0.70 11.33 25.33
N LYS A 10 0.08 11.87 24.27
CA LYS A 10 -1.25 11.45 23.85
C LYS A 10 -1.27 9.96 23.48
N ILE A 11 -0.27 9.49 22.72
CA ILE A 11 -0.15 8.08 22.32
C ILE A 11 -0.01 7.18 23.54
N ILE A 12 0.89 7.50 24.49
CA ILE A 12 1.08 6.71 25.71
C ILE A 12 -0.23 6.64 26.52
N ARG A 13 -0.93 7.78 26.65
CA ARG A 13 -2.21 7.85 27.37
C ARG A 13 -3.33 7.05 26.71
N GLU A 14 -3.46 7.10 25.38
CA GLU A 14 -4.59 6.52 24.65
C GLU A 14 -4.36 5.06 24.22
N ARG A 15 -3.11 4.67 23.98
CA ARG A 15 -2.76 3.31 23.55
C ARG A 15 -2.25 2.42 24.70
N GLY A 16 -2.12 2.99 25.89
CA GLY A 16 -1.53 2.36 27.06
C GLY A 16 0.00 2.46 27.07
N ASP A 17 0.58 2.30 28.26
CA ASP A 17 2.03 2.38 28.47
C ASP A 17 2.73 1.09 28.03
N LYS A 18 3.21 1.07 26.78
CA LYS A 18 3.86 -0.09 26.16
C LYS A 18 5.37 0.05 26.19
N GLU A 19 6.07 -1.08 26.15
CA GLU A 19 7.53 -1.08 25.99
C GLU A 19 7.93 -0.69 24.56
N VAL A 20 7.20 -1.21 23.57
CA VAL A 20 7.44 -1.01 22.14
C VAL A 20 6.23 -0.36 21.48
N TYR A 21 6.49 0.70 20.70
CA TYR A 21 5.52 1.32 19.80
C TYR A 21 5.95 1.11 18.35
N VAL A 22 4.95 1.04 17.46
CA VAL A 22 5.16 1.07 16.02
C VAL A 22 4.58 2.38 15.51
N VAL A 23 5.39 3.12 14.76
CA VAL A 23 4.95 4.29 13.98
C VAL A 23 5.09 3.94 12.50
N GLU A 24 4.18 4.46 11.68
CA GLU A 24 4.10 4.09 10.28
C GLU A 24 3.95 5.34 9.40
N SER A 25 4.49 5.23 8.19
CA SER A 25 4.28 6.11 7.05
C SER A 25 4.17 5.23 5.80
N GLY A 26 3.52 5.69 4.73
CA GLY A 26 3.40 4.88 3.52
C GLY A 26 3.25 5.69 2.25
N ILE A 27 3.79 5.17 1.13
CA ILE A 27 3.79 5.86 -0.16
C ILE A 27 3.63 4.83 -1.29
N THR A 28 2.78 5.12 -2.27
CA THR A 28 2.78 4.42 -3.57
C THR A 28 3.90 4.97 -4.47
N PRO A 29 4.89 4.17 -4.90
CA PRO A 29 5.99 4.62 -5.78
C PRO A 29 5.55 4.72 -7.25
N SER A 30 4.50 5.52 -7.50
CA SER A 30 3.91 5.73 -8.83
C SER A 30 4.56 6.87 -9.62
N GLY A 31 5.63 7.46 -9.09
CA GLY A 31 6.40 8.56 -9.67
C GLY A 31 7.35 9.16 -8.63
N TYR A 32 7.96 10.31 -8.93
CA TYR A 32 8.88 10.97 -8.02
C TYR A 32 8.23 11.27 -6.67
N VAL A 33 8.88 10.80 -5.61
CA VAL A 33 8.48 11.06 -4.23
C VAL A 33 8.98 12.45 -3.83
N HIS A 34 8.04 13.40 -3.69
CA HIS A 34 8.37 14.80 -3.44
C HIS A 34 8.35 15.14 -1.94
N ILE A 35 8.77 16.37 -1.59
CA ILE A 35 8.82 16.87 -0.20
C ILE A 35 7.50 16.73 0.57
N GLY A 36 6.36 16.82 -0.11
CA GLY A 36 5.05 16.57 0.51
C GLY A 36 4.88 15.16 1.05
N ASN A 37 5.39 14.14 0.34
CA ASN A 37 5.34 12.75 0.79
C ASN A 37 6.37 12.51 1.91
N PHE A 38 7.57 13.09 1.76
CA PHE A 38 8.60 13.06 2.80
C PHE A 38 8.08 13.57 4.15
N ARG A 39 7.21 14.59 4.14
CA ARG A 39 6.62 15.14 5.36
C ARG A 39 5.88 14.08 6.19
N GLU A 40 5.25 13.09 5.56
CA GLU A 40 4.60 11.99 6.27
C GLU A 40 5.62 11.12 7.00
N LEU A 41 6.66 10.66 6.30
CA LEU A 41 7.78 9.92 6.87
C LEU A 41 8.43 10.70 8.03
N PHE A 42 8.71 11.98 7.82
CA PHE A 42 9.32 12.83 8.84
C PHE A 42 8.42 13.02 10.07
N THR A 43 7.10 13.07 9.87
CA THR A 43 6.13 13.18 10.97
C THR A 43 6.10 11.91 11.81
N ALA A 44 6.10 10.73 11.18
CA ALA A 44 6.24 9.46 11.87
C ALA A 44 7.57 9.37 12.62
N TYR A 45 8.67 9.78 11.98
CA TYR A 45 10.01 9.82 12.57
C TYR A 45 10.07 10.69 13.83
N ILE A 46 9.63 11.96 13.76
CA ILE A 46 9.76 12.89 14.89
C ILE A 46 8.85 12.52 16.08
N VAL A 47 7.67 11.95 15.81
CA VAL A 47 6.81 11.39 16.88
C VAL A 47 7.45 10.13 17.48
N GLY A 48 8.04 9.27 16.66
CA GLY A 48 8.82 8.12 17.11
C GLY A 48 10.03 8.53 17.95
N HIS A 49 10.73 9.59 17.56
CA HIS A 49 11.83 10.17 18.33
C HIS A 49 11.34 10.67 19.70
N ALA A 50 10.23 11.43 19.74
CA ALA A 50 9.66 11.93 21.00
C ALA A 50 9.19 10.80 21.94
N LEU A 51 8.81 9.63 21.41
CA LEU A 51 8.55 8.42 22.20
C LEU A 51 9.86 7.82 22.75
N ARG A 52 10.94 7.80 21.96
CA ARG A 52 12.27 7.35 22.42
C ARG A 52 12.84 8.25 23.52
N ASP A 53 12.66 9.57 23.41
CA ASP A 53 13.03 10.55 24.45
C ASP A 53 12.33 10.27 25.80
N ARG A 54 11.23 9.51 25.78
CA ARG A 54 10.47 9.06 26.96
C ARG A 54 10.80 7.62 27.36
N GLY A 55 11.93 7.08 26.89
CA GLY A 55 12.41 5.74 27.23
C GLY A 55 11.66 4.60 26.55
N LYS A 56 10.90 4.85 25.48
CA LYS A 56 10.18 3.81 24.74
C LYS A 56 11.01 3.28 23.58
N LYS A 57 10.84 1.99 23.26
CA LYS A 57 11.36 1.42 22.01
C LYS A 57 10.39 1.75 20.88
N VAL A 58 10.92 2.14 19.72
CA VAL A 58 10.09 2.47 18.56
C VAL A 58 10.63 1.80 17.31
N ARG A 59 9.75 1.07 16.62
CA ARG A 59 9.94 0.62 15.25
C ARG A 59 9.23 1.60 14.32
N HIS A 60 9.96 2.22 13.40
CA HIS A 60 9.36 3.06 12.36
C HIS A 60 9.32 2.26 11.07
N ILE A 61 8.12 1.92 10.62
CA ILE A 61 7.88 1.25 9.35
C ILE A 61 7.57 2.29 8.27
N HIS A 62 8.20 2.15 7.11
CA HIS A 62 7.76 2.81 5.89
C HIS A 62 7.27 1.77 4.90
N MET A 63 5.97 1.78 4.63
CA MET A 63 5.35 0.86 3.69
C MET A 63 5.40 1.43 2.27
N TRP A 64 6.08 0.73 1.39
CA TRP A 64 5.99 0.96 -0.05
C TRP A 64 4.79 0.18 -0.61
N ASP A 65 3.77 0.91 -1.04
CA ASP A 65 2.61 0.34 -1.74
C ASP A 65 2.95 0.04 -3.22
N ASP A 66 4.06 -0.68 -3.45
CA ASP A 66 4.57 -1.01 -4.79
C ASP A 66 3.76 -2.12 -5.51
N TYR A 67 2.72 -2.63 -4.87
CA TYR A 67 1.76 -3.57 -5.47
C TYR A 67 0.47 -2.91 -5.97
N ASP A 68 0.36 -1.58 -5.82
CA ASP A 68 -0.72 -0.80 -6.42
C ASP A 68 -0.69 -0.87 -7.95
N ARG A 69 -1.88 -0.83 -8.56
CA ARG A 69 -2.00 -0.82 -10.01
C ARG A 69 -1.44 0.46 -10.63
N PHE A 70 -0.78 0.34 -11.77
CA PHE A 70 -0.34 1.46 -12.59
C PHE A 70 -1.55 2.12 -13.26
N ARG A 71 -2.07 3.18 -12.63
CA ARG A 71 -3.34 3.83 -12.99
C ARG A 71 -3.26 4.76 -14.21
N LYS A 72 -2.13 5.41 -14.41
CA LYS A 72 -1.92 6.41 -15.46
C LYS A 72 -0.44 6.49 -15.80
N VAL A 73 -0.13 6.92 -17.01
CA VAL A 73 1.25 7.25 -17.44
C VAL A 73 1.55 8.69 -17.05
N PRO A 74 2.54 8.96 -16.17
CA PRO A 74 2.94 10.33 -15.84
C PRO A 74 3.56 11.06 -17.04
N LYS A 75 3.59 12.40 -16.97
CA LYS A 75 4.08 13.25 -18.08
C LYS A 75 5.56 13.02 -18.43
N ASN A 76 6.36 12.62 -17.44
CA ASN A 76 7.79 12.35 -17.57
C ASN A 76 8.10 10.92 -18.06
N VAL A 77 7.07 10.12 -18.33
CA VAL A 77 7.19 8.72 -18.76
C VAL A 77 6.73 8.60 -20.22
N PRO A 78 7.39 7.81 -21.07
CA PRO A 78 7.00 7.65 -22.47
C PRO A 78 5.54 7.16 -22.60
N LYS A 79 4.79 7.71 -23.58
CA LYS A 79 3.35 7.45 -23.71
C LYS A 79 3.03 5.96 -23.98
N GLU A 80 3.95 5.26 -24.62
CA GLU A 80 3.88 3.84 -24.92
C GLU A 80 3.88 2.94 -23.67
N TRP A 81 4.18 3.47 -22.48
CA TRP A 81 3.98 2.77 -21.20
C TRP A 81 2.49 2.57 -20.87
N ALA A 82 1.58 3.16 -21.65
CA ALA A 82 0.15 2.86 -21.56
C ALA A 82 -0.14 1.35 -21.70
N GLN A 83 0.74 0.60 -22.37
CA GLN A 83 0.63 -0.86 -22.48
C GLN A 83 0.75 -1.58 -21.12
N TYR A 84 1.36 -0.97 -20.11
CA TYR A 84 1.55 -1.56 -18.77
C TYR A 84 0.48 -1.12 -17.75
N LEU A 85 -0.52 -0.32 -18.18
CA LEU A 85 -1.61 0.08 -17.29
C LEU A 85 -2.30 -1.15 -16.68
N THR A 86 -2.76 -1.01 -15.44
CA THR A 86 -3.39 -2.04 -14.60
C THR A 86 -2.48 -3.18 -14.12
N MET A 87 -1.18 -3.14 -14.43
CA MET A 87 -0.17 -4.00 -13.78
C MET A 87 0.25 -3.41 -12.43
N PRO A 88 0.73 -4.21 -11.47
CA PRO A 88 1.33 -3.67 -10.25
C PRO A 88 2.59 -2.86 -10.60
N VAL A 89 2.80 -1.71 -9.96
CA VAL A 89 3.93 -0.81 -10.28
C VAL A 89 5.31 -1.46 -10.08
N SER A 90 5.40 -2.47 -9.20
CA SER A 90 6.58 -3.33 -9.01
C SER A 90 6.89 -4.25 -10.18
N GLU A 91 5.96 -4.47 -11.11
CA GLU A 91 6.14 -5.31 -12.30
C GLU A 91 6.10 -4.52 -13.62
N VAL A 92 5.89 -3.20 -13.55
CA VAL A 92 6.03 -2.30 -14.71
C VAL A 92 7.52 -2.08 -14.98
N PRO A 93 8.02 -2.21 -16.22
CA PRO A 93 9.43 -1.95 -16.53
C PRO A 93 9.83 -0.49 -16.28
N ASP A 94 11.07 -0.28 -15.82
CA ASP A 94 11.68 1.05 -15.68
C ASP A 94 11.83 1.72 -17.07
N PRO A 95 11.20 2.88 -17.32
CA PRO A 95 11.37 3.65 -18.55
C PRO A 95 12.81 4.05 -18.88
N TRP A 96 13.67 4.15 -17.87
CA TRP A 96 15.07 4.54 -18.02
C TRP A 96 16.04 3.37 -18.01
N GLY A 97 15.55 2.15 -17.74
CA GLY A 97 16.34 0.93 -17.75
C GLY A 97 17.46 0.86 -16.71
N CYS A 98 17.42 1.69 -15.66
CA CYS A 98 18.44 1.69 -14.61
C CYS A 98 18.08 0.86 -13.38
N HIS A 99 16.82 0.47 -13.23
CA HIS A 99 16.33 -0.39 -12.15
C HIS A 99 15.45 -1.52 -12.69
N GLU A 100 15.17 -2.51 -11.84
CA GLU A 100 14.39 -3.70 -12.20
C GLU A 100 12.93 -3.38 -12.54
N SER A 101 12.36 -2.34 -11.93
CA SER A 101 10.98 -1.91 -12.15
C SER A 101 10.80 -0.40 -12.00
N TYR A 102 9.67 0.07 -12.52
CA TYR A 102 9.19 1.43 -12.37
C TYR A 102 9.12 1.86 -10.91
N ALA A 103 8.60 1.00 -10.03
CA ALA A 103 8.59 1.27 -8.60
C ALA A 103 10.00 1.36 -8.02
N ALA A 104 10.88 0.39 -8.33
CA ALA A 104 12.24 0.34 -7.81
C ALA A 104 13.02 1.63 -8.11
N HIS A 105 12.83 2.19 -9.32
CA HIS A 105 13.43 3.47 -9.71
C HIS A 105 13.11 4.60 -8.72
N PHE A 106 11.84 4.79 -8.37
CA PHE A 106 11.46 5.90 -7.48
C PHE A 106 11.72 5.61 -6.00
N MET A 107 11.63 4.34 -5.59
CA MET A 107 11.95 3.93 -4.22
C MET A 107 13.42 4.18 -3.91
N GLU A 108 14.34 3.68 -4.74
CA GLU A 108 15.78 3.83 -4.50
C GLU A 108 16.23 5.29 -4.48
N LEU A 109 15.66 6.13 -5.37
CA LEU A 109 15.90 7.57 -5.33
C LEU A 109 15.48 8.19 -4.00
N PHE A 110 14.29 7.85 -3.49
CA PHE A 110 13.80 8.40 -2.22
C PHE A 110 14.60 7.90 -1.03
N GLU A 111 14.89 6.59 -0.97
CA GLU A 111 15.67 5.97 0.10
C GLU A 111 17.05 6.61 0.23
N ARG A 112 17.73 6.88 -0.90
CA ARG A 112 19.01 7.61 -0.92
C ARG A 112 18.88 9.04 -0.39
N GLU A 113 17.78 9.74 -0.65
CA GLU A 113 17.56 11.08 -0.09
C GLU A 113 17.27 11.03 1.41
N VAL A 114 16.56 10.01 1.90
CA VAL A 114 16.31 9.78 3.33
C VAL A 114 17.60 9.43 4.07
N GLU A 115 18.46 8.59 3.48
CA GLU A 115 19.75 8.20 4.06
C GLU A 115 20.65 9.40 4.33
N LYS A 116 20.70 10.38 3.40
CA LYS A 116 21.47 11.63 3.57
C LYS A 116 21.03 12.46 4.79
N LEU A 117 19.79 12.27 5.25
CA LEU A 117 19.25 12.96 6.43
C LEU A 117 19.53 12.21 7.74
N GLY A 118 20.11 11.01 7.67
CA GLY A 118 20.40 10.18 8.84
C GLY A 118 19.15 9.66 9.55
N ILE A 119 18.04 9.51 8.82
CA ILE A 119 16.78 8.99 9.36
C ILE A 119 16.73 7.48 9.19
N GLU A 120 16.68 6.76 10.30
CA GLU A 120 16.56 5.29 10.32
C GLU A 120 15.09 4.85 10.23
N VAL A 121 14.78 4.01 9.24
CA VAL A 121 13.43 3.51 8.96
C VAL A 121 13.49 2.08 8.42
N ASP A 122 12.53 1.24 8.81
CA ASP A 122 12.34 -0.09 8.24
C ASP A 122 11.48 0.02 6.97
N PHE A 123 12.11 0.00 5.80
CA PHE A 123 11.40 -0.06 4.53
C PHE A 123 10.81 -1.46 4.31
N LEU A 124 9.50 -1.53 4.08
CA LEU A 124 8.79 -2.77 3.71
C LEU A 124 8.12 -2.57 2.35
N ARG A 125 8.03 -3.65 1.57
CA ARG A 125 7.42 -3.62 0.24
C ARG A 125 6.16 -4.48 0.21
N ALA A 126 5.05 -3.88 -0.19
CA ALA A 126 3.80 -4.59 -0.35
C ALA A 126 3.96 -5.79 -1.29
N SER A 127 4.64 -5.62 -2.44
CA SER A 127 4.81 -6.68 -3.42
C SER A 127 5.51 -7.93 -2.86
N GLU A 128 6.45 -7.76 -1.93
CA GLU A 128 7.16 -8.87 -1.28
C GLU A 128 6.26 -9.56 -0.24
N LEU A 129 5.57 -8.79 0.60
CA LEU A 129 4.66 -9.31 1.64
C LEU A 129 3.44 -10.03 1.05
N TYR A 130 2.89 -9.51 -0.05
CA TYR A 130 1.82 -10.19 -0.78
C TYR A 130 2.31 -11.48 -1.44
N LYS A 131 3.50 -11.48 -2.05
CA LYS A 131 4.06 -12.66 -2.73
C LYS A 131 4.50 -13.76 -1.76
N SER A 132 4.92 -13.40 -0.54
CA SER A 132 5.27 -14.37 0.50
C SER A 132 4.05 -15.03 1.15
N GLY A 133 2.85 -14.45 0.95
CA GLY A 133 1.62 -14.90 1.60
C GLY A 133 1.48 -14.43 3.04
N GLU A 134 2.26 -13.42 3.48
CA GLU A 134 2.18 -12.87 4.84
C GLU A 134 0.75 -12.43 5.21
N TYR A 135 0.00 -11.94 4.22
CA TYR A 135 -1.38 -11.45 4.39
C TYR A 135 -2.46 -12.47 4.00
N ALA A 136 -2.13 -13.74 3.74
CA ALA A 136 -3.09 -14.71 3.22
C ALA A 136 -4.31 -14.89 4.15
N ASN A 137 -4.08 -14.96 5.47
CA ASN A 137 -5.15 -15.11 6.45
C ASN A 137 -6.04 -13.87 6.52
N GLU A 138 -5.45 -12.68 6.48
CA GLU A 138 -6.15 -11.39 6.54
C GLU A 138 -6.97 -11.14 5.27
N VAL A 139 -6.46 -11.54 4.10
CA VAL A 139 -7.19 -11.51 2.84
C VAL A 139 -8.42 -12.41 2.90
N ARG A 140 -8.27 -13.64 3.40
CA ARG A 140 -9.41 -14.55 3.62
C ARG A 140 -10.42 -13.98 4.59
N LEU A 141 -9.97 -13.42 5.71
CA LEU A 141 -10.84 -12.77 6.68
C LEU A 141 -11.60 -11.58 6.06
N ALA A 142 -10.96 -10.81 5.17
CA ALA A 142 -11.62 -9.72 4.46
C ALA A 142 -12.74 -10.24 3.56
N LEU A 143 -12.53 -11.35 2.83
CA LEU A 143 -13.57 -12.02 2.05
C LEU A 143 -14.72 -12.52 2.94
N GLU A 144 -14.41 -13.21 4.05
CA GLU A 144 -15.41 -13.68 5.03
C GLU A 144 -16.25 -12.53 5.63
N LYS A 145 -15.63 -11.35 5.79
CA LYS A 145 -16.27 -10.14 6.34
C LYS A 145 -16.69 -9.15 5.26
N GLY A 146 -16.77 -9.56 3.99
CA GLY A 146 -17.07 -8.69 2.86
C GLY A 146 -18.32 -7.84 3.06
N SER A 147 -19.42 -8.44 3.53
CA SER A 147 -20.67 -7.72 3.81
C SER A 147 -20.50 -6.64 4.89
N LYS A 148 -19.67 -6.90 5.92
CA LYS A 148 -19.40 -5.92 6.98
C LYS A 148 -18.55 -4.77 6.48
N ILE A 149 -17.57 -5.06 5.63
CA ILE A 149 -16.74 -4.04 4.98
C ILE A 149 -17.63 -3.15 4.11
N MET A 150 -18.49 -3.75 3.29
CA MET A 150 -19.42 -3.02 2.43
C MET A 150 -20.38 -2.12 3.23
N GLU A 151 -20.93 -2.60 4.34
CA GLU A 151 -21.77 -1.80 5.26
C GLU A 151 -21.02 -0.55 5.75
N VAL A 152 -19.77 -0.71 6.21
CA VAL A 152 -18.94 0.40 6.69
C VAL A 152 -18.66 1.39 5.56
N LEU A 153 -18.30 0.91 4.37
CA LEU A 153 -18.01 1.78 3.22
C LEU A 153 -19.25 2.54 2.74
N ASN A 154 -20.41 1.88 2.66
CA ASN A 154 -21.66 2.51 2.26
C ASN A 154 -22.11 3.59 3.25
N LYS A 155 -21.89 3.39 4.56
CA LYS A 155 -22.14 4.43 5.58
C LYS A 155 -21.38 5.74 5.29
N PHE A 156 -20.13 5.66 4.87
CA PHE A 156 -19.35 6.86 4.52
C PHE A 156 -19.72 7.41 3.13
N ARG A 157 -20.11 6.56 2.19
CA ARG A 157 -20.63 6.98 0.87
C ARG A 157 -21.93 7.77 1.02
N ASP A 158 -22.81 7.38 1.94
CA ASP A 158 -24.02 8.13 2.27
C ASP A 158 -23.69 9.55 2.75
N ILE A 159 -22.75 9.67 3.70
CA ILE A 159 -22.29 10.97 4.21
C ILE A 159 -21.71 11.83 3.07
N ALA A 160 -20.96 11.22 2.17
CA ALA A 160 -20.36 11.88 1.01
C ALA A 160 -21.33 12.08 -0.18
N LYS A 161 -22.58 11.61 -0.08
CA LYS A 161 -23.58 11.59 -1.17
C LYS A 161 -23.10 10.89 -2.44
N GLN A 162 -22.35 9.79 -2.28
CA GLN A 162 -21.90 8.92 -3.35
C GLN A 162 -22.82 7.70 -3.49
N PRO A 163 -22.92 7.12 -4.69
CA PRO A 163 -23.64 5.86 -4.86
C PRO A 163 -23.00 4.76 -4.00
N HIS A 164 -23.84 3.85 -3.54
CA HIS A 164 -23.41 2.64 -2.83
C HIS A 164 -22.54 1.76 -3.74
N LEU A 165 -21.77 0.89 -3.11
CA LEU A 165 -21.07 -0.19 -3.80
C LEU A 165 -22.09 -1.13 -4.45
N GLU A 166 -21.69 -1.73 -5.57
CA GLU A 166 -22.48 -2.76 -6.27
C GLU A 166 -22.64 -4.00 -5.37
N GLU A 167 -23.73 -4.75 -5.54
CA GLU A 167 -24.06 -5.91 -4.70
C GLU A 167 -23.01 -7.03 -4.79
N ASP A 168 -22.35 -7.16 -5.93
CA ASP A 168 -21.29 -8.13 -6.21
C ASP A 168 -19.88 -7.61 -5.89
N TRP A 169 -19.74 -6.40 -5.34
CA TRP A 169 -18.45 -5.83 -4.99
C TRP A 169 -17.68 -6.70 -3.99
N GLN A 170 -16.39 -6.85 -4.22
CA GLN A 170 -15.49 -7.63 -3.37
C GLN A 170 -14.35 -6.77 -2.80
N PRO A 171 -13.88 -7.06 -1.58
CA PRO A 171 -12.82 -6.31 -0.91
C PRO A 171 -11.41 -6.63 -1.44
N VAL A 172 -11.28 -7.33 -2.56
CA VAL A 172 -10.00 -7.76 -3.15
C VAL A 172 -9.96 -7.44 -4.65
N GLN A 173 -8.75 -7.40 -5.19
CA GLN A 173 -8.49 -7.36 -6.63
C GLN A 173 -7.54 -8.49 -6.99
N ILE A 174 -7.60 -8.94 -8.23
CA ILE A 174 -6.85 -10.11 -8.70
C ILE A 174 -5.93 -9.68 -9.83
N TYR A 175 -4.64 -10.03 -9.73
CA TYR A 175 -3.72 -9.92 -10.86
C TYR A 175 -3.68 -11.25 -11.61
N CYS A 176 -4.09 -11.24 -12.88
CA CYS A 176 -4.08 -12.44 -13.71
C CYS A 176 -2.66 -13.03 -13.81
N PRO A 177 -2.42 -14.31 -13.46
CA PRO A 177 -1.11 -14.93 -13.53
C PRO A 177 -0.42 -14.85 -14.90
N LYS A 178 -1.20 -14.86 -15.99
CA LYS A 178 -0.66 -14.87 -17.36
C LYS A 178 -0.19 -13.50 -17.86
N CYS A 179 -0.91 -12.44 -17.53
CA CYS A 179 -0.64 -11.09 -18.07
C CYS A 179 -0.38 -10.03 -17.01
N ARG A 180 -0.46 -10.41 -15.72
CA ARG A 180 -0.18 -9.60 -14.54
C ARG A 180 -0.99 -8.31 -14.40
N LYS A 181 -2.07 -8.20 -15.17
CA LYS A 181 -3.03 -7.11 -15.12
C LYS A 181 -4.24 -7.48 -14.27
N GLU A 182 -4.89 -6.44 -13.75
CA GLU A 182 -6.14 -6.55 -12.99
C GLU A 182 -7.18 -7.39 -13.77
N ALA A 183 -7.83 -8.29 -13.05
CA ALA A 183 -8.85 -9.21 -13.51
C ALA A 183 -10.11 -9.07 -12.65
N ASN A 184 -11.26 -9.38 -13.23
CA ASN A 184 -12.52 -9.30 -12.52
C ASN A 184 -12.68 -10.53 -11.62
N PHE A 185 -13.08 -10.28 -10.38
CA PHE A 185 -13.53 -11.34 -9.47
C PHE A 185 -14.82 -11.96 -10.01
N VAL A 186 -14.94 -13.29 -9.88
CA VAL A 186 -16.15 -14.04 -10.29
C VAL A 186 -16.81 -14.71 -9.10
N GLU A 187 -16.05 -15.53 -8.37
CA GLU A 187 -16.59 -16.35 -7.27
C GLU A 187 -15.45 -16.70 -6.32
N TRP A 188 -15.77 -16.95 -5.05
CA TRP A 188 -14.85 -17.49 -4.06
C TRP A 188 -15.44 -18.78 -3.48
N ASP A 189 -14.59 -19.79 -3.28
CA ASP A 189 -14.97 -21.13 -2.80
C ASP A 189 -15.37 -21.17 -1.31
N GLY A 190 -15.16 -20.07 -0.58
CA GLY A 190 -15.39 -19.98 0.86
C GLY A 190 -14.18 -20.37 1.71
N GLU A 191 -13.06 -20.75 1.08
CA GLU A 191 -11.80 -21.07 1.72
C GLU A 191 -10.66 -20.23 1.12
N TRP A 192 -9.96 -20.75 0.12
CA TRP A 192 -8.71 -20.17 -0.37
C TRP A 192 -8.74 -19.78 -1.84
N SER A 193 -9.69 -20.27 -2.61
CA SER A 193 -9.63 -20.22 -4.08
C SER A 193 -10.61 -19.20 -4.63
N VAL A 194 -10.11 -18.28 -5.45
CA VAL A 194 -10.90 -17.23 -6.10
C VAL A 194 -10.90 -17.44 -7.60
N LYS A 195 -12.10 -17.58 -8.18
CA LYS A 195 -12.30 -17.58 -9.62
C LYS A 195 -12.25 -16.16 -10.16
N TYR A 196 -11.53 -15.98 -11.26
CA TYR A 196 -11.41 -14.71 -11.94
C TYR A 196 -11.63 -14.83 -13.44
N LYS A 197 -12.03 -13.71 -14.05
CA LYS A 197 -12.18 -13.59 -15.50
C LYS A 197 -11.52 -12.32 -15.99
N ARG A 198 -10.70 -12.46 -17.03
CA ARG A 198 -10.12 -11.31 -17.72
C ARG A 198 -10.44 -11.36 -19.22
N PRO A 199 -11.44 -10.57 -19.68
CA PRO A 199 -11.92 -10.62 -21.06
C PRO A 199 -10.82 -10.39 -22.11
N HIS A 200 -9.85 -9.51 -21.83
CA HIS A 200 -8.84 -9.12 -22.80
C HIS A 200 -7.80 -10.22 -23.11
N CYS A 201 -7.49 -11.11 -22.18
CA CYS A 201 -6.56 -12.22 -22.43
C CYS A 201 -7.28 -13.57 -22.56
N GLY A 202 -8.62 -13.56 -22.55
CA GLY A 202 -9.46 -14.77 -22.59
C GLY A 202 -9.18 -15.74 -21.45
N SER A 203 -8.53 -15.27 -20.37
CA SER A 203 -8.11 -16.13 -19.26
C SER A 203 -9.22 -16.15 -18.22
N GLU A 204 -9.76 -17.33 -18.00
CA GLU A 204 -10.61 -17.70 -16.88
C GLU A 204 -9.84 -18.74 -16.07
N GLY A 205 -9.85 -18.61 -14.76
CA GLY A 205 -9.07 -19.49 -13.91
C GLY A 205 -9.39 -19.28 -12.44
N GLU A 206 -8.71 -20.06 -11.63
CA GLU A 206 -8.79 -20.08 -10.18
C GLU A 206 -7.39 -19.77 -9.64
N THR A 207 -7.31 -18.97 -8.59
CA THR A 207 -6.06 -18.55 -7.95
C THR A 207 -6.19 -18.49 -6.44
#